data_AF-A0A9Q3IZS6-F1
#
_entry.id   AF-A0A9Q3IZS6-F1
#
_cell.length_a   1.000
_cell.length_b   1.000
_cell.length_c   1.000
_cell.angle_alpha   90.00
_cell.angle_beta   90.00
_cell.angle_gamma   90.00
#
_symmetry.space_group_name_H-M   'P 1'
#
loop_
_entity.id
_entity.type
_entity.pdbx_description
1 polymer ?
#
loop_
_entity_poly.entity_id
_entity_poly.type
_entity_poly.pdbx_seq_one_letter_code
_entity_poly.pdbx_strand_id
1 'polypeptide(L)'
;MTSFLGFDSYYRQHLKDFEIHARSLYRICDQHTVFEMKQERIQAYEKIRYSLTNAPLLLMPDWKLPFKLYINACGRGLGAALHQVQIVNEKPYECRICFISRQIKPTEAGYGASQMECLCLVRALENFIIILMVVCLK
;
A
#
# COMPACT_ATOMS: atom_id res chain seq x y z
N MET A 1 -15.12 -0.50 9.84
CA MET A 1 -13.92 -0.03 10.57
C MET A 1 -12.71 -0.93 10.30
N THR A 2 -12.84 -2.24 10.38
CA THR A 2 -11.79 -3.21 9.99
C THR A 2 -11.28 -3.05 8.56
N SER A 3 -12.15 -2.78 7.60
CA SER A 3 -11.76 -2.48 6.21
C SER A 3 -10.96 -1.19 6.07
N PHE A 4 -11.36 -0.13 6.78
CA PHE A 4 -10.68 1.17 6.83
C PHE A 4 -9.27 1.02 7.42
N LEU A 5 -9.16 0.43 8.62
CA LEU A 5 -7.86 0.16 9.24
C LEU A 5 -6.99 -0.79 8.41
N GLY A 6 -7.60 -1.75 7.70
CA GLY A 6 -6.90 -2.60 6.75
C GLY A 6 -6.27 -1.81 5.61
N PHE A 7 -7.01 -0.86 5.03
CA PHE A 7 -6.48 0.06 4.03
C PHE A 7 -5.37 0.97 4.61
N ASP A 8 -5.61 1.58 5.77
CA ASP A 8 -4.64 2.51 6.37
C ASP A 8 -3.36 1.80 6.83
N SER A 9 -3.46 0.55 7.26
CA SER A 9 -2.32 -0.27 7.68
C SER A 9 -1.27 -0.42 6.57
N TYR A 10 -1.70 -0.36 5.31
CA TYR A 10 -0.82 -0.36 4.14
C TYR A 10 0.02 0.93 4.04
N TYR A 11 -0.53 2.05 4.49
CA TYR A 11 0.13 3.36 4.47
C TYR A 11 0.86 3.69 5.78
N ARG A 12 0.78 2.82 6.80
CA ARG A 12 1.30 3.06 8.17
C ARG A 12 2.72 3.64 8.24
N GLN A 13 3.62 3.20 7.36
CA GLN A 13 5.02 3.64 7.34
C GLN A 13 5.20 5.11 6.88
N HIS A 14 4.18 5.74 6.30
CA HIS A 14 4.19 7.16 5.90
C HIS A 14 3.32 8.03 6.80
N LEU A 15 2.58 7.41 7.71
CA LEU A 15 1.70 8.09 8.64
C LEU A 15 2.45 8.21 9.96
N LYS A 16 2.94 9.42 10.24
CA LYS A 16 3.58 9.71 11.53
C LYS A 16 2.59 9.42 12.66
N ASP A 17 3.07 8.74 13.71
CA ASP A 17 2.29 8.41 14.91
C ASP A 17 1.03 7.56 14.63
N PHE A 18 1.00 6.82 13.52
CA PHE A 18 -0.15 5.99 13.12
C PHE A 18 -0.59 5.03 14.22
N GLU A 19 0.33 4.32 14.86
CA GLU A 19 -0.01 3.33 15.89
C GLU A 19 -0.73 3.96 17.10
N ILE A 20 -0.39 5.20 17.45
CA ILE A 20 -1.02 5.93 18.56
C ILE A 20 -2.50 6.18 18.24
N HIS A 21 -2.78 6.63 17.01
CA HIS A 21 -4.15 6.91 16.57
C HIS A 21 -4.94 5.65 16.24
N ALA A 22 -4.32 4.66 15.60
CA ALA A 22 -4.98 3.42 15.21
C ALA A 22 -5.34 2.53 16.41
N ARG A 23 -4.60 2.61 17.53
CA ARG A 23 -4.84 1.79 18.73
C ARG A 23 -6.26 1.94 19.28
N SER A 24 -6.79 3.16 19.34
CA SER A 24 -8.15 3.41 19.83
C SER A 24 -9.23 2.84 18.89
N LEU A 25 -8.92 2.77 17.59
CA LEU A 25 -9.77 2.22 16.54
C LEU A 25 -9.67 0.69 16.42
N TYR A 26 -8.51 0.08 16.71
CA TYR A 26 -8.39 -1.38 16.78
C TYR A 26 -9.24 -1.96 17.91
N ARG A 27 -9.36 -1.23 19.03
CA ARG A 27 -10.13 -1.68 20.20
C ARG A 27 -11.63 -1.82 19.93
N ILE A 28 -12.20 -1.07 18.98
CA ILE A 28 -13.61 -1.22 18.55
C ILE A 28 -13.84 -2.28 17.49
N CYS A 29 -12.76 -2.86 16.96
CA CYS A 29 -12.84 -3.94 16.00
C CYS A 29 -12.85 -5.33 16.68
N ASP A 30 -12.72 -5.36 18.01
CA ASP A 30 -12.85 -6.57 18.82
C ASP A 30 -14.33 -6.98 18.94
N GLN A 31 -14.59 -8.28 18.85
CA GLN A 31 -15.94 -8.87 18.89
C GLN A 31 -16.63 -8.63 20.25
N HIS A 32 -15.84 -8.44 21.31
CA HIS A 32 -16.35 -8.21 22.67
C HIS A 32 -16.57 -6.74 23.01
N THR A 33 -16.30 -5.81 22.09
CA THR A 33 -16.40 -4.36 22.34
C THR A 33 -17.58 -3.76 21.59
N VAL A 34 -18.40 -2.98 22.30
CA VAL A 34 -19.50 -2.22 21.70
C VAL A 34 -18.94 -1.18 20.73
N PHE A 35 -19.45 -1.16 19.50
CA PHE A 35 -19.09 -0.17 18.50
C PHE A 35 -19.64 1.20 18.90
N GLU A 36 -18.74 2.09 19.38
CA GLU A 36 -19.10 3.43 19.82
C GLU A 36 -18.05 4.44 19.36
N MET A 37 -18.41 5.42 18.52
CA MET A 37 -17.49 6.47 18.08
C MET A 37 -17.50 7.65 19.05
N LYS A 38 -16.87 7.46 20.22
CA LYS A 38 -16.61 8.57 21.17
C LYS A 38 -15.70 9.63 20.54
N GLN A 39 -15.69 10.82 21.13
CA GLN A 39 -14.91 11.97 20.66
C GLN A 39 -13.43 11.63 20.38
N GLU A 40 -12.79 10.86 21.25
CA GLU A 40 -11.40 10.41 21.08
C GLU A 40 -11.20 9.56 19.80
N ARG A 41 -12.14 8.67 19.49
CA ARG A 41 -12.11 7.80 18.31
C ARG A 41 -12.41 8.58 17.03
N ILE A 42 -13.32 9.54 17.10
CA ILE A 42 -13.59 10.47 15.99
C ILE A 42 -12.34 11.29 15.68
N GLN A 43 -11.68 11.83 16.69
CA GLN A 43 -10.42 12.57 16.51
C GLN A 43 -9.31 11.68 15.94
N ALA A 44 -9.19 10.44 16.40
CA ALA A 44 -8.22 9.49 15.86
C ALA A 44 -8.50 9.16 14.39
N TYR A 45 -9.77 8.94 14.03
CA TYR A 45 -10.20 8.71 12.66
C TYR A 45 -9.88 9.91 11.75
N GLU A 46 -10.24 11.12 12.16
CA GLU A 46 -9.96 12.33 11.38
C GLU A 46 -8.46 12.62 11.26
N LYS A 47 -7.66 12.32 12.29
CA LYS A 47 -6.19 12.43 12.19
C LYS A 47 -5.61 11.47 11.17
N ILE A 48 -6.02 10.19 11.18
CA ILE A 48 -5.56 9.20 10.20
C ILE A 48 -5.99 9.63 8.79
N ARG A 49 -7.25 10.05 8.63
CA ARG A 49 -7.77 10.56 7.37
C ARG A 49 -6.98 11.75 6.85
N TYR A 50 -6.72 12.74 7.70
CA TYR A 50 -5.92 13.91 7.36
C TYR A 50 -4.49 13.53 6.99
N SER A 51 -3.87 12.63 7.75
CA SER A 51 -2.53 12.15 7.44
C SER A 51 -2.49 11.35 6.13
N LEU A 52 -3.55 10.63 5.75
CA LEU A 52 -3.63 9.93 4.46
C LEU A 52 -3.78 10.88 3.28
N THR A 53 -4.62 11.92 3.42
CA THR A 53 -4.82 12.91 2.35
C THR A 53 -3.62 13.83 2.15
N ASN A 54 -2.83 14.02 3.22
CA ASN A 54 -1.63 14.87 3.20
C ASN A 54 -0.32 14.06 3.23
N ALA A 55 -0.40 12.72 3.22
CA ALA A 55 0.79 11.87 3.10
C ALA A 55 1.50 12.20 1.79
N PRO A 56 2.83 12.04 1.72
CA PRO A 56 3.57 12.25 0.47
C PRO A 56 2.97 11.33 -0.59
N LEU A 57 2.23 11.98 -1.49
CA LEU A 57 1.56 11.42 -2.65
C LEU A 57 2.56 10.66 -3.51
N LEU A 58 2.03 9.80 -4.40
CA LEU A 58 2.80 9.14 -5.44
C LEU A 58 3.77 10.14 -6.07
N LEU A 59 5.07 9.91 -5.88
CA LEU A 59 6.09 10.80 -6.43
C LEU A 59 6.28 10.47 -7.90
N MET A 60 6.64 11.51 -8.66
CA MET A 60 7.01 11.33 -10.05
C MET A 60 8.27 10.45 -10.12
N PRO A 61 8.30 9.43 -10.99
CA PRO A 61 9.48 8.58 -11.13
C PRO A 61 10.68 9.40 -11.60
N ASP A 62 11.83 9.18 -10.96
CA ASP A 62 13.13 9.61 -11.45
C ASP A 62 13.76 8.48 -12.25
N TRP A 63 13.83 8.65 -13.57
CA TRP A 63 14.35 7.61 -14.48
C TRP A 63 15.83 7.27 -14.28
N LYS A 64 16.58 8.06 -13.50
CA LYS A 64 18.00 7.81 -13.19
C LYS A 64 18.21 6.91 -11.98
N LEU A 65 17.17 6.66 -11.20
CA LEU A 65 17.27 5.92 -9.94
C LEU A 65 16.65 4.52 -10.08
N PRO A 66 17.18 3.50 -9.40
CA PRO A 66 16.64 2.14 -9.47
C PRO A 66 15.25 2.07 -8.84
N PHE A 67 14.35 1.32 -9.47
CA PHE A 67 13.05 0.99 -8.91
C PHE A 67 13.13 -0.24 -8.01
N LYS A 68 12.30 -0.27 -6.96
CA LYS A 68 12.04 -1.44 -6.12
C LYS A 68 10.62 -1.93 -6.36
N LEU A 69 10.48 -3.19 -6.70
CA LEU A 69 9.17 -3.82 -6.90
C LEU A 69 8.82 -4.69 -5.69
N TYR A 70 7.71 -4.37 -5.05
CA TYR A 70 7.10 -5.22 -4.03
C TYR A 70 5.90 -5.93 -4.63
N ILE A 71 5.81 -7.24 -4.39
CA ILE A 71 4.68 -8.06 -4.79
C ILE A 71 4.07 -8.71 -3.56
N ASN A 72 2.76 -8.90 -3.59
CA ASN A 72 2.02 -9.65 -2.60
C ASN A 72 0.89 -10.41 -3.29
N ALA A 73 0.78 -11.70 -3.01
CA ALA A 73 -0.26 -12.54 -3.55
C ALA A 73 -0.93 -13.31 -2.41
N CYS A 74 -2.26 -13.32 -2.40
CA CYS A 74 -3.05 -14.14 -1.50
C CYS A 74 -4.17 -14.81 -2.27
N GLY A 75 -4.80 -15.85 -1.71
CA GLY A 75 -5.85 -16.61 -2.40
C GLY A 75 -7.10 -15.82 -2.84
N ARG A 76 -7.18 -14.51 -2.54
CA ARG A 76 -8.26 -13.61 -2.99
C ARG A 76 -7.80 -12.59 -4.03
N GLY A 77 -6.51 -12.26 -4.08
CA GLY A 77 -6.04 -11.13 -4.87
C GLY A 77 -4.53 -11.05 -5.01
N LEU A 78 -4.11 -10.35 -6.06
CA LEU A 78 -2.74 -10.03 -6.39
C LEU A 78 -2.55 -8.52 -6.20
N GLY A 79 -1.39 -8.11 -5.68
CA GLY A 79 -1.04 -6.71 -5.51
C GLY A 79 0.44 -6.49 -5.73
N ALA A 80 0.79 -5.38 -6.38
CA ALA A 80 2.18 -4.97 -6.50
C ALA A 80 2.33 -3.46 -6.35
N ALA A 81 3.50 -3.05 -5.86
CA ALA A 81 3.84 -1.66 -5.61
C ALA A 81 5.23 -1.36 -6.17
N LEU A 82 5.30 -0.32 -7.00
CA LEU A 82 6.56 0.19 -7.53
C LEU A 82 7.01 1.35 -6.63
N HIS A 83 8.19 1.19 -6.05
CA HIS A 83 8.82 2.14 -5.15
C HIS A 83 10.13 2.64 -5.74
N GLN A 84 10.61 3.77 -5.25
CA GLN A 84 11.91 4.32 -5.60
C GLN A 84 12.46 5.11 -4.42
N VAL A 85 13.76 5.00 -4.17
CA VAL A 85 14.40 5.83 -3.14
C VAL A 85 14.76 7.17 -3.77
N GLN A 86 14.12 8.25 -3.34
CA GLN A 86 14.39 9.62 -3.81
C GLN A 86 14.81 10.51 -2.63
N ILE A 87 15.55 11.58 -2.92
CA ILE A 87 15.91 12.56 -1.90
C ILE A 87 14.75 13.56 -1.76
N VAL A 88 14.08 13.53 -0.61
CA VAL A 88 13.04 14.50 -0.24
C VAL A 88 13.52 15.23 1.01
N ASN A 89 13.58 16.56 0.97
CA ASN A 89 14.09 17.39 2.08
C ASN A 89 15.47 16.92 2.58
N GLU A 90 16.42 16.74 1.66
CA GLU A 90 17.82 16.36 1.92
C GLU A 90 18.02 14.97 2.55
N LYS A 91 16.97 14.15 2.65
CA LYS A 91 17.06 12.79 3.19
C LYS A 91 16.54 11.78 2.16
N PRO A 92 17.13 10.57 2.10
CA PRO A 92 16.60 9.50 1.28
C PRO A 92 15.28 9.01 1.86
N TYR A 93 14.23 9.07 1.06
CA TYR A 93 12.91 8.52 1.37
C TYR A 93 12.54 7.48 0.33
N GLU A 94 12.00 6.35 0.78
CA GLU A 94 11.42 5.37 -0.13
C GLU A 94 10.01 5.83 -0.51
N CYS A 95 9.91 6.33 -1.74
CA CYS A 95 8.73 6.93 -2.32
C CYS A 95 7.97 5.88 -3.14
N ARG A 96 6.64 5.95 -3.13
CA ARG A 96 5.82 5.12 -4.00
C ARG A 96 5.58 5.82 -5.32
N ILE A 97 5.68 5.08 -6.40
CA ILE A 97 5.52 5.58 -7.77
C ILE A 97 4.18 5.10 -8.34
N CYS A 98 3.86 3.82 -8.16
CA CYS A 98 2.64 3.23 -8.70
C CYS A 98 2.20 2.00 -7.90
N PHE A 99 0.90 1.72 -7.95
CA PHE A 99 0.30 0.52 -7.35
C PHE A 99 -0.58 -0.17 -8.38
N ILE A 100 -0.59 -1.50 -8.30
CA ILE A 100 -1.56 -2.32 -9.02
C ILE A 100 -2.19 -3.30 -8.04
N SER A 101 -3.48 -3.55 -8.23
CA SER A 101 -4.18 -4.62 -7.53
C SER A 101 -5.19 -5.25 -8.46
N ARG A 102 -5.38 -6.55 -8.32
CA ARG A 102 -6.28 -7.33 -9.17
C ARG A 102 -6.83 -8.52 -8.39
N GLN A 103 -8.12 -8.80 -8.55
CA GLN A 103 -8.71 -10.02 -8.02
C GLN A 103 -8.27 -11.26 -8.82
N ILE A 104 -8.12 -12.39 -8.11
CA ILE A 104 -7.80 -13.68 -8.73
C ILE A 104 -9.00 -14.15 -9.56
N LYS A 105 -8.75 -14.63 -10.78
CA LYS A 105 -9.80 -15.24 -11.60
C LYS A 105 -10.12 -16.66 -11.09
N PRO A 106 -11.35 -17.17 -11.31
CA PRO A 106 -11.69 -18.54 -10.96
C PRO A 106 -10.72 -19.60 -11.53
N THR A 107 -10.17 -19.34 -12.72
CA THR A 107 -9.18 -20.20 -13.38
C THR A 107 -7.81 -20.22 -12.70
N GLU A 108 -7.49 -19.17 -11.94
CA GLU A 108 -6.22 -18.98 -11.21
C GLU A 108 -6.37 -19.37 -9.72
N ALA A 109 -7.59 -19.68 -9.27
CA ALA A 109 -7.89 -19.96 -7.86
C ALA A 109 -7.25 -21.27 -7.35
N GLY A 110 -6.91 -22.19 -8.25
CA GLY A 110 -6.24 -23.45 -7.92
C GLY A 110 -4.71 -23.35 -7.80
N TYR A 111 -4.12 -22.16 -7.98
CA TYR A 111 -2.67 -22.00 -7.93
C TYR A 111 -2.12 -22.13 -6.50
N GLY A 112 -0.94 -22.73 -6.37
CA GLY A 112 -0.19 -22.72 -5.12
C GLY A 112 0.38 -21.34 -4.80
N ALA A 113 0.80 -21.09 -3.55
CA ALA A 113 1.33 -19.79 -3.12
C ALA A 113 2.45 -19.26 -4.03
N SER A 114 3.45 -20.09 -4.36
CA SER A 114 4.56 -19.71 -5.24
C SER A 114 4.10 -19.39 -6.67
N GLN A 115 3.08 -20.09 -7.18
CA GLN A 115 2.51 -19.81 -8.50
C GLN A 115 1.75 -18.48 -8.50
N MET A 116 1.04 -18.17 -7.40
CA MET A 116 0.38 -16.87 -7.26
C MET A 116 1.37 -15.71 -7.15
N GLU A 117 2.49 -15.89 -6.43
CA GLU A 117 3.56 -14.89 -6.36
C GLU A 117 4.20 -14.66 -7.74
N CYS A 118 4.49 -15.75 -8.48
CA CYS A 118 5.02 -15.65 -9.83
C CYS A 118 4.03 -14.95 -10.79
N LEU A 119 2.74 -15.31 -10.71
CA LEU A 119 1.69 -14.64 -11.48
C LEU A 119 1.60 -13.15 -11.13
N CYS A 120 1.73 -12.81 -9.84
CA CYS A 120 1.76 -11.42 -9.40
C CYS A 120 2.95 -10.66 -9.99
N LEU A 121 4.13 -11.28 -10.04
CA LEU A 121 5.33 -10.70 -10.63
C LEU A 121 5.17 -10.44 -12.13
N VAL A 122 4.69 -11.43 -12.89
CA VAL A 122 4.46 -11.27 -14.34
C VAL A 122 3.48 -10.13 -14.61
N ARG A 123 2.36 -10.10 -13.86
CA ARG A 123 1.37 -9.03 -13.99
C ARG A 123 1.91 -7.68 -13.59
N ALA A 124 2.76 -7.62 -12.57
CA ALA A 124 3.45 -6.39 -12.19
C ALA A 124 4.34 -5.86 -13.31
N LEU A 125 5.16 -6.73 -13.91
CA LEU A 125 6.03 -6.33 -15.01
C LEU A 125 5.23 -5.89 -16.24
N GLU A 126 4.16 -6.59 -16.62
CA GLU A 126 3.30 -6.19 -17.74
C GLU A 126 2.69 -4.79 -17.56
N ASN A 127 2.21 -4.47 -16.35
CA ASN A 127 1.59 -3.17 -16.08
C ASN A 127 2.64 -2.06 -15.90
N PHE A 128 3.79 -2.38 -15.33
CA PHE A 128 4.85 -1.40 -15.10
C PHE A 128 5.78 -1.25 -16.30
N ILE A 129 5.68 -2.06 -17.36
CA ILE A 129 6.48 -1.94 -18.58
C ILE A 129 6.39 -0.54 -19.20
N ILE A 130 5.21 0.11 -19.17
CA ILE A 130 5.05 1.48 -19.69
C ILE A 130 5.92 2.47 -18.91
N ILE A 131 6.08 2.25 -17.60
CA ILE A 131 6.92 3.06 -16.74
C ILE A 131 8.39 2.63 -16.95
N LEU A 132 8.71 1.35 -16.87
CA LEU A 132 10.07 0.82 -16.96
C LEU A 132 10.73 1.00 -18.34
N MET A 133 9.97 1.05 -19.45
CA MET A 133 10.52 1.19 -20.81
C MET A 133 11.13 2.57 -21.09
N VAL A 134 10.79 3.61 -20.32
CA VAL A 134 11.43 4.92 -20.45
C VAL A 134 12.92 4.86 -20.08
N VAL A 135 13.35 3.84 -19.32
CA VAL A 135 14.75 3.61 -18.93
C VAL A 135 15.56 2.90 -20.01
N CYS A 136 14.95 2.12 -20.92
CA CYS A 136 15.69 1.37 -21.95
C CYS A 136 15.93 2.15 -23.26
N LEU A 137 15.40 3.37 -23.41
CA LEU A 137 15.56 4.20 -24.62
C LEU A 137 16.55 5.38 -24.43
N LYS A 138 17.40 5.34 -23.40
CA LYS A 138 18.50 6.31 -23.21
C LYS A 138 19.82 5.62 -22.92
#